data_AF-A0A949CG30-F1
#
_entry.id   AF-A0A949CG30-F1
#
_cell.length_a   1.000
_cell.length_b   1.000
_cell.length_c   1.000
_cell.angle_alpha   90.00
_cell.angle_beta   90.00
_cell.angle_gamma   90.00
#
_symmetry.space_group_name_H-M   'P 1'
#
loop_
_entity.id
_entity.type
_entity.pdbx_description
1 polymer ?
#
loop_
_entity_poly.entity_id
_entity_poly.type
_entity_poly.pdbx_seq_one_letter_code
_entity_poly.pdbx_strand_id
1 'polypeptide(L)'
;MGYCSYQKENFTASDHVEKLIPRFKMSVSTAIFIQTLLNKEQFRYSYGRKFNQTRIENTKIIIPFKDGSPDWNSMDQFVKQILGNNKI
;
A
#
# COMPACT_ATOMS: atom_id res chain seq x y z
N MET A 1 -13.76 8.61 0.56
CA MET A 1 -13.65 7.66 1.68
C MET A 1 -12.80 6.49 1.24
N GLY A 2 -11.71 6.23 1.95
CA GLY A 2 -10.78 5.14 1.69
C GLY A 2 -9.45 5.47 2.36
N TYR A 3 -8.99 4.63 3.27
CA TYR A 3 -7.68 4.74 3.91
C TYR A 3 -7.07 3.34 3.93
N CYS A 4 -5.82 3.24 3.50
CA CYS A 4 -5.07 2.00 3.51
C CYS A 4 -4.12 2.00 4.71
N SER A 5 -4.17 0.93 5.49
CA SER A 5 -3.23 0.65 6.57
C SER A 5 -2.71 -0.77 6.47
N TYR A 6 -1.42 -0.93 6.78
CA TYR A 6 -0.80 -2.22 6.94
C TYR A 6 -1.15 -2.83 8.30
N GLN A 7 -1.55 -4.10 8.30
CA GLN A 7 -1.83 -4.88 9.51
C GLN A 7 -0.80 -6.00 9.63
N LYS A 8 0.01 -5.95 10.68
CA LYS A 8 1.04 -6.97 10.96
C LYS A 8 0.45 -8.21 11.63
N GLU A 9 -0.45 -7.98 12.57
CA GLU A 9 -1.07 -9.02 13.38
C GLU A 9 -2.39 -9.49 12.75
N ASN A 10 -2.85 -10.66 13.20
CA ASN A 10 -4.16 -11.18 12.80
C ASN A 10 -5.27 -10.23 13.27
N PHE A 11 -6.22 -9.96 12.38
CA PHE A 11 -7.35 -9.06 12.67
C PHE A 11 -8.63 -9.55 12.02
N THR A 12 -9.76 -9.05 12.52
CA THR A 12 -11.09 -9.24 11.93
C THR A 12 -11.51 -7.97 11.20
N ALA A 13 -12.06 -8.13 10.00
CA ALA A 13 -12.55 -7.05 9.15
C ALA A 13 -14.08 -7.05 9.15
N SER A 14 -14.70 -5.86 9.24
CA SER A 14 -16.14 -5.68 9.04
C SER A 14 -16.50 -5.50 7.56
N ASP A 15 -17.79 -5.45 7.23
CA ASP A 15 -18.32 -5.39 5.85
C ASP A 15 -17.86 -4.18 5.02
N HIS A 16 -17.23 -3.18 5.64
CA HIS A 16 -16.74 -1.98 4.96
C HIS A 16 -15.21 -1.89 4.93
N VAL A 17 -14.53 -3.03 5.14
CA VAL A 17 -13.07 -3.15 5.10
C VAL A 17 -12.68 -4.12 3.99
N GLU A 18 -11.97 -3.60 3.01
CA GLU A 18 -11.40 -4.41 1.93
C GLU A 18 -10.00 -4.89 2.28
N LYS A 19 -9.69 -6.16 2.00
CA LYS A 19 -8.41 -6.79 2.32
C LYS A 19 -7.53 -6.89 1.09
N LEU A 20 -6.32 -6.35 1.17
CA LEU A 20 -5.28 -6.52 0.15
C LEU A 20 -4.25 -7.53 0.64
N ILE A 21 -4.26 -8.72 0.03
CA ILE A 21 -3.35 -9.81 0.38
C ILE A 21 -2.27 -9.88 -0.71
N PRO A 22 -0.98 -9.70 -0.37
CA PRO A 22 0.10 -9.78 -1.35
C PRO A 22 0.20 -11.20 -1.91
N ARG A 23 0.34 -11.32 -3.23
CA ARG A 23 0.60 -12.60 -3.92
C ARG A 23 2.10 -12.93 -4.02
N PHE A 24 2.93 -12.17 -3.33
CA PHE A 24 4.39 -12.26 -3.33
C PHE A 24 4.92 -12.02 -1.92
N LYS A 25 6.19 -12.40 -1.67
CA LYS A 25 6.83 -12.13 -0.39
C LYS A 25 7.10 -10.64 -0.26
N MET A 26 6.53 -10.02 0.77
CA MET A 26 6.60 -8.59 1.00
C MET A 26 7.16 -8.30 2.39
N SER A 27 8.11 -7.37 2.50
CA SER A 27 8.57 -6.86 3.80
C SER A 27 7.60 -5.82 4.36
N VAL A 28 7.66 -5.56 5.67
CA VAL A 28 6.87 -4.48 6.30
C VAL A 28 7.15 -3.13 5.64
N SER A 29 8.41 -2.83 5.35
CA SER A 29 8.81 -1.58 4.70
C SER A 29 8.25 -1.45 3.28
N THR A 30 8.26 -2.54 2.50
CA THR A 30 7.62 -2.57 1.18
C THR A 30 6.10 -2.36 1.29
N ALA A 31 5.47 -2.96 2.30
CA ALA A 31 4.03 -2.79 2.55
C ALA A 31 3.69 -1.32 2.88
N ILE A 32 4.50 -0.65 3.71
CA ILE A 32 4.37 0.77 4.03
C ILE A 32 4.55 1.64 2.77
N PHE A 33 5.49 1.29 1.90
CA PHE A 33 5.69 1.99 0.63
C PHE A 33 4.42 1.94 -0.24
N ILE A 34 3.88 0.73 -0.47
CA ILE A 34 2.68 0.53 -1.28
C ILE A 34 1.46 1.20 -0.62
N GLN A 35 1.30 1.06 0.70
CA GLN A 35 0.25 1.72 1.47
C GLN A 35 0.28 3.24 1.24
N THR A 36 1.46 3.84 1.26
CA THR A 36 1.64 5.28 1.02
C THR A 36 1.16 5.67 -0.37
N LEU A 37 1.50 4.89 -1.40
CA LEU A 37 1.03 5.14 -2.76
C LEU A 37 -0.49 5.00 -2.89
N LEU A 38 -1.08 3.97 -2.29
CA LEU A 38 -2.53 3.78 -2.29
C LEU A 38 -3.26 4.93 -1.59
N ASN A 39 -2.71 5.44 -0.48
CA ASN A 39 -3.25 6.62 0.20
C ASN A 39 -3.11 7.89 -0.65
N LYS A 40 -2.09 8.00 -1.50
CA LYS A 40 -1.99 9.12 -2.46
C LYS A 40 -3.06 9.07 -3.55
N GLU A 41 -3.70 7.93 -3.81
CA GLU A 41 -4.85 7.83 -4.72
C GLU A 41 -6.18 8.23 -4.05
N GLN A 42 -6.18 8.49 -2.73
CA GLN A 42 -7.39 8.76 -1.94
C GLN A 42 -8.19 9.97 -2.45
N PHE A 43 -7.53 10.98 -3.04
CA PHE A 43 -8.20 12.18 -3.58
C PHE A 43 -9.25 11.86 -4.66
N ARG A 44 -9.15 10.69 -5.30
CA ARG A 44 -10.12 10.24 -6.31
C ARG A 44 -11.45 9.74 -5.72
N TYR A 45 -11.52 9.56 -4.40
CA TYR A 45 -12.63 8.91 -3.71
C TYR A 45 -13.37 9.86 -2.76
N SER A 46 -14.64 10.12 -3.07
CA SER A 46 -15.54 10.96 -2.26
C SER A 46 -16.67 10.13 -1.62
N TYR A 47 -17.61 10.77 -0.92
CA TYR A 47 -18.78 10.09 -0.34
C TYR A 47 -19.62 9.36 -1.40
N GLY A 48 -19.87 10.00 -2.54
CA GLY A 48 -20.59 9.41 -3.69
C GLY A 48 -19.75 8.45 -4.53
N ARG A 49 -18.43 8.38 -4.29
CA ARG A 49 -17.49 7.53 -5.04
C ARG A 49 -16.56 6.79 -4.09
N LYS A 50 -17.11 5.77 -3.42
CA LYS A 50 -16.36 4.91 -2.49
C LYS A 50 -15.31 4.06 -3.21
N PHE A 51 -14.22 3.79 -2.49
CA PHE A 51 -13.16 2.89 -2.93
C PHE A 51 -13.58 1.43 -2.69
N ASN A 52 -14.34 0.86 -3.62
CA ASN A 52 -14.83 -0.52 -3.57
C ASN A 52 -13.90 -1.47 -4.34
N GLN A 53 -14.11 -2.79 -4.20
CA GLN A 53 -13.28 -3.84 -4.82
C GLN A 53 -12.97 -3.57 -6.30
N THR A 54 -13.99 -3.36 -7.12
CA THR A 54 -13.81 -3.07 -8.56
C THR A 54 -12.91 -1.88 -8.82
N ARG A 55 -12.99 -0.80 -8.03
CA ARG A 55 -12.12 0.37 -8.20
C ARG A 55 -10.72 0.12 -7.67
N ILE A 56 -10.59 -0.65 -6.61
CA ILE A 56 -9.30 -1.06 -6.06
C ILE A 56 -8.54 -1.89 -7.10
N GLU A 57 -9.17 -2.88 -7.71
CA GLU A 57 -8.58 -3.72 -8.76
C GLU A 57 -8.14 -2.91 -9.99
N ASN A 58 -8.86 -1.85 -10.32
CA ASN A 58 -8.53 -0.95 -11.44
C ASN A 58 -7.54 0.17 -11.08
N THR A 59 -7.15 0.29 -9.81
CA THR A 59 -6.20 1.32 -9.37
C THR A 59 -4.80 0.92 -9.77
N LYS A 60 -4.14 1.79 -10.54
CA LYS A 60 -2.75 1.61 -10.94
C LYS A 60 -1.86 2.52 -10.12
N ILE A 61 -0.84 1.94 -9.50
CA ILE A 61 0.22 2.67 -8.79
C ILE A 61 1.52 2.52 -9.57
N ILE A 62 2.34 3.57 -9.55
CA ILE A 62 3.68 3.55 -10.15
C ILE A 62 4.65 3.12 -9.06
N ILE A 63 5.43 2.08 -9.33
CA ILE A 63 6.44 1.54 -8.41
C ILE A 63 7.80 1.44 -9.13
N PRO A 64 8.91 1.45 -8.39
CA PRO A 64 10.23 1.15 -8.94
C PRO A 64 10.26 -0.17 -9.72
N PHE A 65 10.96 -0.19 -10.86
CA PHE A 65 11.07 -1.34 -11.74
C PHE A 65 12.52 -1.53 -12.17
N LYS A 66 13.03 -2.75 -12.08
CA LYS A 66 14.40 -3.11 -12.40
C LYS A 66 14.46 -4.56 -12.87
N ASP A 67 15.29 -4.83 -13.88
CA ASP A 67 15.57 -6.18 -14.38
C ASP A 67 14.31 -6.99 -14.76
N GLY A 68 13.31 -6.33 -15.35
CA GLY A 68 12.07 -7.00 -15.81
C GLY A 68 11.03 -7.24 -14.71
N SER A 69 11.24 -6.74 -13.49
CA SER A 69 10.33 -6.92 -12.35
C SER A 69 10.26 -5.69 -11.45
N PRO A 70 9.27 -5.59 -10.54
CA PRO A 70 9.27 -4.53 -9.55
C PRO A 70 10.49 -4.61 -8.63
N ASP A 71 11.14 -3.46 -8.39
CA ASP A 71 12.32 -3.37 -7.55
C ASP A 71 11.94 -3.24 -6.07
N TRP A 72 11.61 -4.38 -5.46
CA TRP A 72 11.23 -4.48 -4.04
C TRP A 72 12.34 -4.04 -3.10
N ASN A 73 13.61 -4.26 -3.46
CA ASN A 73 14.75 -3.89 -2.62
C ASN A 73 14.88 -2.37 -2.51
N SER A 74 14.75 -1.66 -3.63
CA SER A 74 14.77 -0.20 -3.62
C SER A 74 13.62 0.39 -2.78
N MET A 75 12.41 -0.17 -2.88
CA MET A 75 11.26 0.25 -2.05
C MET A 75 11.51 0.02 -0.55
N ASP A 76 12.04 -1.15 -0.19
CA ASP A 76 12.36 -1.52 1.19
C ASP A 76 13.44 -0.62 1.79
N GLN A 77 14.55 -0.42 1.07
CA GLN A 77 15.66 0.42 1.51
C GLN A 77 15.25 1.88 1.66
N PHE A 78 14.46 2.41 0.71
CA PHE A 78 13.95 3.78 0.77
C PHE A 78 13.14 4.05 2.05
N VAL A 79 12.19 3.17 2.37
CA VAL A 79 11.39 3.31 3.59
C VAL A 79 12.24 3.14 4.84
N LYS A 80 13.16 2.18 4.87
CA LYS A 80 14.07 1.99 6.01
C LYS A 80 14.98 3.20 6.23
N GLN A 81 15.48 3.82 5.17
CA GLN A 81 16.31 5.02 5.27
C GLN A 81 15.50 6.17 5.85
N ILE A 82 14.28 6.41 5.38
CA ILE A 82 13.42 7.47 5.93
C ILE A 82 13.12 7.21 7.41
N LEU A 83 12.70 6.00 7.77
CA LEU A 83 12.36 5.66 9.15
C LEU A 83 13.60 5.63 10.07
N GLY A 84 14.75 5.19 9.57
CA GLY A 84 16.01 5.17 10.29
C GLY A 84 16.59 6.56 10.53
N ASN A 85 16.41 7.48 9.58
CA ASN A 85 16.79 8.89 9.70
C ASN A 85 15.85 9.67 10.64
N ASN A 86 14.64 9.16 10.87
CA ASN A 86 13.64 9.73 11.79
C ASN A 86 13.78 9.21 13.23
N LYS A 87 14.94 8.69 13.62
CA LYS A 87 15.25 8.50 15.05
C LYS A 87 15.42 9.87 15.71
N ILE A 88 14.36 10.33 16.37
CA ILE A 88 14.34 11.45 17.32
C ILE A 88 15.28 11.13 18.48
#